data_AF-A0A1C6EE18-F1
#
_entry.id   AF-A0A1C6EE18-F1
#
_cell.length_a   1.000
_cell.length_b   1.000
_cell.length_c   1.000
_cell.angle_alpha   90.00
_cell.angle_beta   90.00
_cell.angle_gamma   90.00
#
_symmetry.space_group_name_H-M   'P 1'
#
loop_
_entity.id
_entity.type
_entity.pdbx_description
1 polymer ?
#
loop_
_entity_poly.entity_id
_entity_poly.type
_entity_poly.pdbx_seq_one_letter_code
_entity_poly.pdbx_strand_id
1 'polypeptide(L)'
;MVDAKKIQKIISERKKAHINDPDIEKKYWIPLLNALGEDEDDIIDYLESLEDDVASWFSEIYEEVIEKFPSDEMKKVFHRINMI
;
A
#
# COMPACT_ATOMS: atom_id res chain seq x y z
N MET A 1 6.80 9.95 -7.51
CA MET A 1 5.47 9.87 -8.14
C MET A 1 4.92 8.45 -8.14
N VAL A 2 3.77 8.32 -7.48
CA VAL A 2 3.00 7.09 -7.33
C VAL A 2 2.43 6.61 -8.66
N ASP A 3 2.54 5.30 -8.94
CA ASP A 3 1.91 4.65 -10.10
C ASP A 3 0.53 4.09 -9.73
N ALA A 4 -0.46 4.98 -9.64
CA ALA A 4 -1.83 4.65 -9.25
C ALA A 4 -2.47 3.57 -10.14
N LYS A 5 -2.15 3.54 -11.44
CA LYS A 5 -2.69 2.53 -12.37
C LYS A 5 -2.14 1.14 -12.06
N LYS A 6 -0.84 1.06 -11.77
CA LYS A 6 -0.20 -0.20 -11.37
C LYS A 6 -0.72 -0.68 -10.01
N ILE A 7 -0.91 0.21 -9.06
CA ILE A 7 -1.51 -0.10 -7.74
C ILE A 7 -2.91 -0.72 -7.91
N GLN A 8 -3.80 -0.06 -8.65
CA GLN A 8 -5.16 -0.56 -8.89
C GLN A 8 -5.15 -1.94 -9.56
N LYS A 9 -4.22 -2.18 -10.49
CA LYS A 9 -4.04 -3.49 -11.13
C LYS A 9 -3.60 -4.55 -10.13
N ILE A 10 -2.58 -4.27 -9.32
CA ILE A 10 -2.06 -5.20 -8.29
C ILE A 10 -3.16 -5.57 -7.29
N ILE A 11 -3.89 -4.59 -6.77
CA ILE A 11 -4.98 -4.81 -5.82
C ILE A 11 -6.11 -5.64 -6.46
N SER A 12 -6.45 -5.37 -7.73
CA SER A 12 -7.46 -6.14 -8.46
C SER A 12 -7.06 -7.60 -8.69
N GLU A 13 -5.77 -7.88 -8.85
CA GLU A 13 -5.23 -9.24 -8.95
C GLU A 13 -5.16 -9.92 -7.58
N ARG A 14 -4.70 -9.20 -6.55
CA ARG A 14 -4.64 -9.66 -5.17
C ARG A 14 -6.01 -10.04 -4.61
N LYS A 15 -7.07 -9.26 -4.93
CA LYS A 15 -8.48 -9.54 -4.62
C LYS A 15 -8.96 -10.91 -5.12
N LYS A 16 -8.36 -11.43 -6.19
CA LYS A 16 -8.71 -12.73 -6.81
C LYS A 16 -7.80 -13.87 -6.35
N ALA A 17 -6.68 -13.54 -5.71
CA ALA A 17 -5.70 -14.52 -5.27
C ALA A 17 -6.15 -15.21 -3.98
N HIS A 18 -5.71 -16.46 -3.80
CA HIS A 18 -5.96 -17.18 -2.56
C HIS A 18 -5.22 -16.50 -1.39
N ILE A 19 -5.87 -16.41 -0.22
CA ILE A 19 -5.28 -15.72 0.95
C ILE A 19 -3.95 -16.33 1.41
N ASN A 20 -3.76 -17.64 1.19
CA ASN A 20 -2.54 -18.38 1.50
C ASN A 20 -1.62 -18.59 0.27
N ASP A 21 -1.62 -17.70 -0.72
CA ASP A 21 -0.65 -17.78 -1.83
C ASP A 21 0.77 -17.68 -1.26
N PRO A 22 1.63 -18.70 -1.39
CA PRO A 22 2.97 -18.68 -0.82
C PRO A 22 3.87 -17.61 -1.46
N ASP A 23 3.50 -17.09 -2.63
CA ASP A 23 4.25 -16.04 -3.32
C ASP A 23 3.62 -14.64 -3.15
N ILE A 24 2.72 -14.45 -2.18
CA ILE A 24 1.97 -13.20 -1.99
C ILE A 24 2.89 -11.96 -1.93
N GLU A 25 3.99 -12.08 -1.19
CA GLU A 25 4.97 -11.03 -1.02
C GLU A 25 5.60 -10.63 -2.36
N LYS A 26 6.07 -11.62 -3.11
CA LYS A 26 6.73 -11.42 -4.40
C LYS A 26 5.77 -10.93 -5.49
N LYS A 27 4.54 -11.45 -5.51
CA LYS A 27 3.54 -11.14 -6.54
C LYS A 27 2.83 -9.82 -6.30
N TYR A 28 2.61 -9.43 -5.04
CA TYR A 28 1.76 -8.29 -4.70
C TYR A 28 2.46 -7.27 -3.81
N TRP A 29 3.06 -7.67 -2.69
CA TRP A 29 3.61 -6.71 -1.71
C TRP A 29 4.79 -5.91 -2.26
N ILE A 30 5.82 -6.59 -2.76
CA ILE A 30 7.00 -5.94 -3.36
C ILE A 30 6.59 -5.05 -4.56
N PRO A 31 5.76 -5.52 -5.51
CA PRO A 31 5.27 -4.66 -6.58
C PRO A 31 4.44 -3.46 -6.11
N LEU A 32 3.66 -3.60 -5.04
CA LEU A 32 2.83 -2.54 -4.46
C LEU A 32 3.71 -1.47 -3.82
N LEU A 33 4.67 -1.87 -2.97
CA LEU A 33 5.65 -0.98 -2.36
C LEU A 33 6.46 -0.22 -3.43
N ASN A 34 6.91 -0.91 -4.48
CA ASN A 34 7.62 -0.28 -5.59
C ASN A 34 6.75 0.70 -6.39
N ALA A 35 5.43 0.51 -6.42
CA ALA A 35 4.51 1.40 -7.13
C ALA A 35 4.19 2.68 -6.34
N LEU A 36 4.37 2.68 -5.02
CA LEU A 36 4.34 3.89 -4.19
C LEU A 36 5.48 4.85 -4.54
N GLY A 37 6.66 4.30 -4.86
CA GLY A 37 7.83 5.08 -5.22
C GLY A 37 8.68 5.48 -4.01
N GLU A 38 9.32 6.65 -4.11
CA GLU A 38 10.38 7.09 -3.18
C GLU A 38 10.10 8.46 -2.54
N ASP A 39 9.05 9.16 -2.96
CA ASP A 39 8.71 10.50 -2.46
C ASP A 39 7.59 10.36 -1.44
N GLU A 40 7.90 10.69 -0.17
CA GLU A 40 7.00 10.44 0.94
C GLU A 40 5.74 11.31 0.88
N ASP A 41 5.87 12.58 0.48
CA ASP A 41 4.76 13.52 0.37
C ASP A 41 3.79 13.07 -0.74
N ASP A 42 4.31 12.67 -1.91
CA ASP A 42 3.50 12.08 -3.00
C ASP A 42 2.72 10.83 -2.53
N ILE A 43 3.34 10.01 -1.68
CA ILE A 43 2.74 8.77 -1.15
C ILE A 43 1.63 9.10 -0.16
N ILE A 44 1.88 10.04 0.75
CA ILE A 44 0.88 10.51 1.73
C ILE A 44 -0.35 11.06 1.00
N ASP A 45 -0.15 11.99 0.06
CA ASP A 45 -1.23 12.58 -0.74
C ASP A 45 -2.04 11.51 -1.47
N TYR A 46 -1.35 10.50 -2.02
CA TYR A 46 -2.02 9.38 -2.66
C TYR A 46 -2.86 8.56 -1.69
N LEU A 47 -2.27 8.11 -0.57
CA LEU A 47 -2.93 7.26 0.42
C LEU A 47 -4.14 7.94 1.05
N GLU A 48 -4.07 9.25 1.33
CA GLU A 48 -5.21 10.01 1.86
C GLU A 48 -6.32 10.22 0.82
N SER A 49 -6.01 10.11 -0.48
CA SER A 49 -7.00 10.22 -1.55
C SER A 49 -7.75 8.91 -1.87
N LEU A 50 -7.31 7.79 -1.29
CA LEU A 50 -7.87 6.47 -1.59
C LEU A 50 -9.27 6.27 -1.01
N GLU A 51 -10.09 5.53 -1.74
CA GLU A 51 -11.33 4.96 -1.21
C GLU A 51 -11.01 3.84 -0.20
N ASP A 52 -11.85 3.71 0.84
CA ASP A 52 -11.65 2.77 1.95
C ASP A 52 -11.36 1.33 1.50
N ASP A 53 -11.98 0.86 0.42
CA ASP A 53 -11.83 -0.52 -0.08
C ASP A 53 -10.47 -0.78 -0.75
N VAL A 54 -9.82 0.26 -1.26
CA VAL A 54 -8.47 0.22 -1.84
C VAL A 54 -7.45 0.43 -0.73
N ALA A 55 -7.71 1.40 0.15
CA ALA A 55 -6.88 1.74 1.31
C ALA A 55 -6.60 0.52 2.20
N SER A 56 -7.60 -0.32 2.47
CA SER A 56 -7.43 -1.48 3.35
C SER A 56 -6.35 -2.47 2.90
N TRP A 57 -6.03 -2.54 1.61
CA TRP A 57 -5.00 -3.45 1.08
C TRP A 57 -3.58 -3.02 1.45
N PHE A 58 -3.37 -1.76 1.81
CA PHE A 58 -2.08 -1.27 2.25
C PHE A 58 -1.71 -1.77 3.65
N SER A 59 -2.66 -2.26 4.44
CA SER A 59 -2.37 -2.97 5.70
C SER A 59 -1.44 -4.17 5.52
N GLU A 60 -1.48 -4.85 4.37
CA GLU A 60 -0.62 -6.01 4.10
C GLU A 60 0.86 -5.64 3.94
N ILE A 61 1.16 -4.36 3.68
CA ILE A 61 2.55 -3.86 3.50
C ILE A 61 2.92 -2.76 4.51
N TYR A 62 2.18 -2.67 5.61
CA TYR A 62 2.36 -1.60 6.60
C TYR A 62 3.79 -1.59 7.17
N GLU A 63 4.33 -2.76 7.54
CA GLU A 63 5.64 -2.86 8.17
C GLU A 63 6.74 -2.35 7.23
N GLU A 64 6.70 -2.75 5.97
CA GLU A 64 7.66 -2.34 4.95
C GLU A 64 7.57 -0.85 4.63
N VAL A 65 6.36 -0.30 4.59
CA VAL A 65 6.17 1.15 4.34
C VAL A 65 6.68 1.97 5.50
N ILE A 66 6.41 1.59 6.76
CA ILE A 66 6.89 2.31 7.94
C ILE A 66 8.40 2.13 8.16
N GLU A 67 8.97 0.97 7.81
CA GLU A 67 10.43 0.78 7.82
C GLU A 67 11.10 1.72 6.81
N LYS A 68 10.51 1.88 5.62
CA LYS A 68 11.04 2.75 4.56
C LYS A 68 10.81 4.24 4.84
N PHE A 69 9.64 4.60 5.36
CA PHE A 69 9.18 5.97 5.63
C PHE A 69 8.74 6.09 7.09
N PRO A 70 9.69 6.20 8.04
CA PRO A 70 9.40 6.10 9.48
C PRO A 70 8.82 7.38 10.09
N SER A 71 8.32 8.32 9.28
CA SER A 71 7.78 9.59 9.76
C SER A 71 6.50 9.40 10.57
N ASP A 72 6.22 10.37 11.44
CA ASP A 72 4.96 10.38 12.19
C ASP A 72 3.76 10.70 11.30
N GLU A 73 3.98 11.34 10.14
CA GLU A 73 2.92 11.65 9.20
C GLU A 73 2.45 10.40 8.46
N MET A 74 3.39 9.61 7.94
CA MET A 74 3.09 8.32 7.33
C MET A 74 2.34 7.40 8.31
N LYS A 75 2.80 7.31 9.56
CA LYS A 75 2.11 6.52 10.60
C LYS A 75 0.68 7.01 10.85
N LYS A 76 0.44 8.32 10.85
CA LYS A 76 -0.92 8.88 11.01
C LYS A 76 -1.81 8.54 9.83
N VAL A 77 -1.29 8.62 8.60
CA VAL A 77 -2.03 8.22 7.39
C VAL A 77 -2.43 6.75 7.50
N PHE A 78 -1.50 5.87 7.82
CA PHE A 78 -1.80 4.45 8.03
C PHE A 78 -2.81 4.20 9.15
N HIS A 79 -2.74 4.93 10.26
CA HIS A 79 -3.74 4.84 11.33
C HIS A 79 -5.15 5.26 10.85
N ARG A 80 -5.25 6.26 9.97
CA ARG A 80 -6.52 6.71 9.40
C ARG A 80 -7.10 5.70 8.41
N ILE A 81 -6.28 5.15 7.52
CA ILE A 81 -6.75 4.26 6.45
C ILE A 81 -6.96 2.80 6.91
N ASN A 82 -6.30 2.35 7.99
CA ASN A 82 -6.37 0.96 8.44
C ASN A 82 -7.32 0.67 9.61
N MET A 83 -8.02 1.67 10.18
CA MET A 83 -8.98 1.50 11.30
C MET A 83 -8.69 0.29 12.22
N ILE A 84 -7.51 0.30 12.88
CA ILE A 84 -7.23 -0.53 14.06
C ILE A 84 -7.41 0.35 15.30
#